data_AF-A0A8T5VBS8-F1
#
_entry.id   AF-A0A8T5VBS8-F1
#
_cell.length_a   1.000
_cell.length_b   1.000
_cell.length_c   1.000
_cell.angle_alpha   90.00
_cell.angle_beta   90.00
_cell.angle_gamma   90.00
#
_symmetry.space_group_name_H-M   'P 1'
#
loop_
_entity.id
_entity.type
_entity.pdbx_description
1 polymer ?
#
loop_
_entity_poly.entity_id
_entity_poly.type
_entity_poly.pdbx_seq_one_letter_code
_entity_poly.pdbx_strand_id
1 'polypeptide(L)'
;MLLHRATCLSLLISVALATAAHAVTVGREQDITDLKLGQRVQVDDGTCPAGQVKEVRGARMTDKGVARTIACVPRFGPKSK
;
A
#
# COMPACT_ATOMS: atom_id res chain seq x y z
N MET A 1 1.31 -32.02 28.97
CA MET A 1 2.43 -31.07 28.73
C MET A 1 2.86 -30.97 27.26
N LEU A 2 2.91 -32.06 26.47
CA LEU A 2 3.27 -31.98 25.04
C LEU A 2 2.27 -31.16 24.19
N LEU A 3 0.98 -31.25 24.49
CA LEU A 3 -0.06 -30.57 23.72
C LEU A 3 0.02 -29.03 23.81
N HIS A 4 0.37 -28.50 24.99
CA HIS A 4 0.58 -27.06 25.20
C HIS A 4 1.85 -26.56 24.51
N ARG A 5 2.88 -27.40 24.39
CA ARG A 5 4.11 -27.05 23.65
C ARG A 5 3.83 -26.96 22.14
N ALA A 6 3.03 -27.88 21.60
CA ALA A 6 2.64 -27.87 20.19
C ALA A 6 1.75 -26.66 19.83
N THR A 7 0.84 -26.27 20.73
CA THR A 7 0.00 -25.07 20.53
C THR A 7 0.80 -23.77 20.62
N CYS A 8 1.78 -23.68 21.53
CA CYS A 8 2.66 -22.51 21.59
C CYS A 8 3.56 -22.41 20.36
N LEU A 9 4.07 -23.53 19.85
CA LEU A 9 4.95 -23.53 18.68
C LEU A 9 4.19 -23.10 17.41
N SER A 10 2.96 -23.60 17.23
CA SER A 10 2.12 -23.23 16.09
C SER A 10 1.69 -21.76 16.13
N LEU A 11 1.40 -21.21 17.32
CA LEU A 11 1.12 -19.79 17.48
C LEU A 11 2.33 -18.90 17.13
N LEU A 12 3.53 -19.29 17.55
CA LEU A 12 4.78 -18.58 17.22
C LEU A 12 5.06 -18.55 15.71
N ILE A 13 4.82 -19.66 15.00
CA ILE A 13 4.99 -19.74 13.54
C ILE A 13 3.98 -18.83 12.82
N SER A 14 2.76 -18.73 13.33
CA SER A 14 1.68 -17.95 12.70
C SER A 14 1.95 -16.44 12.75
N VAL A 15 2.58 -15.95 13.82
CA VAL A 15 2.98 -14.53 13.95
C VAL A 15 4.13 -14.17 13.03
N ALA A 16 5.06 -15.09 12.78
CA ALA A 16 6.21 -14.85 11.90
C ALA A 16 5.82 -14.65 10.42
N LEU A 17 4.66 -15.15 10.00
CA LEU A 17 4.21 -15.10 8.60
C LEU A 17 3.23 -13.96 8.30
N ALA A 18 3.03 -13.04 9.24
CA ALA A 18 2.24 -11.84 9.00
C ALA A 18 3.09 -10.80 8.24
N THR A 19 3.23 -10.95 6.91
CA THR A 19 3.77 -9.90 6.06
C THR A 19 2.82 -8.70 6.07
N ALA A 20 3.19 -7.65 6.79
CA ALA A 20 2.47 -6.39 6.79
C ALA A 20 2.48 -5.79 5.36
N ALA A 21 1.30 -5.66 4.75
CA ALA A 21 1.14 -4.93 3.51
C ALA A 21 1.33 -3.43 3.81
N HIS A 22 2.57 -2.95 3.72
CA HIS A 22 2.88 -1.54 3.92
C HIS A 22 2.33 -0.73 2.73
N ALA A 23 1.44 0.22 3.03
CA ALA A 23 1.05 1.25 2.08
C ALA A 23 2.29 2.15 1.84
N VAL A 24 2.95 1.95 0.70
CA VAL A 24 4.11 2.73 0.31
C VAL A 24 3.63 4.13 -0.08
N THR A 25 4.09 5.15 0.64
CA THR A 25 3.91 6.56 0.29
C THR A 25 5.24 7.08 -0.25
N VAL A 26 5.26 7.56 -1.48
CA VAL A 26 6.49 8.09 -2.12
C VAL A 26 6.39 9.59 -2.32
N GLY A 27 7.52 10.29 -2.26
CA GLY A 27 7.58 11.74 -2.43
C GLY A 27 7.42 12.20 -3.89
N ARG A 28 7.70 11.33 -4.86
CA ARG A 28 7.56 11.63 -6.29
C ARG A 28 7.02 10.45 -7.06
N GLU A 29 6.17 10.73 -8.04
CA GLU A 29 5.58 9.71 -8.92
C GLU A 29 6.61 8.91 -9.74
N GLN A 30 7.78 9.52 -9.99
CA GLN A 30 8.91 8.88 -10.67
C GLN A 30 9.56 7.77 -9.83
N ASP A 31 9.40 7.80 -8.51
CA ASP A 31 9.92 6.77 -7.59
C ASP A 31 9.01 5.53 -7.52
N ILE A 32 7.86 5.58 -8.19
CA ILE A 32 7.00 4.41 -8.39
C ILE A 32 7.63 3.60 -9.55
N THR A 33 8.63 2.79 -9.25
CA THR A 33 9.33 2.01 -10.29
C THR A 33 8.49 0.83 -10.77
N ASP A 34 7.81 0.13 -9.85
CA ASP A 34 7.02 -1.08 -10.13
C ASP A 34 5.60 -0.96 -9.55
N LEU A 35 4.71 -0.26 -10.28
CA LEU A 35 3.30 -0.15 -9.88
C LEU A 35 2.55 -1.40 -10.33
N LYS A 36 2.09 -2.20 -9.36
CA LYS A 36 1.32 -3.41 -9.66
C LYS A 36 -0.11 -3.06 -10.09
N LEU A 37 -0.70 -3.95 -10.89
CA LEU A 37 -2.11 -3.82 -11.26
C LEU A 37 -2.99 -3.83 -10.00
N GLY A 38 -3.88 -2.84 -9.88
CA GLY A 38 -4.74 -2.64 -8.71
C GLY A 38 -4.08 -1.93 -7.53
N GLN A 39 -2.75 -1.76 -7.53
CA GLN A 39 -2.05 -1.03 -6.47
C GLN A 39 -2.41 0.46 -6.51
N ARG A 40 -2.52 1.07 -5.33
CA ARG A 40 -2.75 2.50 -5.13
C ARG A 40 -1.59 3.06 -4.29
N VAL A 41 -1.01 4.16 -4.73
CA VAL A 41 0.10 4.84 -4.06
C VAL A 41 -0.28 6.29 -3.86
N GLN A 42 -0.15 6.81 -2.64
CA GLN A 42 -0.35 8.22 -2.34
C GLN A 42 0.98 8.96 -2.46
N VAL A 43 0.96 10.08 -3.18
CA VAL A 43 2.10 10.96 -3.47
C VAL A 43 1.71 12.36 -3.02
N ASP A 44 2.54 12.99 -2.20
CA ASP A 44 2.30 14.34 -1.68
C ASP A 44 3.30 15.31 -2.33
N ASP A 45 3.05 15.62 -3.61
CA ASP A 45 3.91 16.48 -4.43
C ASP A 45 3.43 17.95 -4.48
N GLY A 46 2.38 18.30 -3.73
CA GLY A 46 1.79 19.63 -3.69
C GLY A 46 0.97 20.01 -4.94
N THR A 47 0.77 19.10 -5.90
CA THR A 47 -0.01 19.38 -7.12
C THR A 47 -1.52 19.41 -6.85
N CYS A 48 -1.98 18.68 -5.82
CA CYS A 48 -3.39 18.62 -5.46
C CYS A 48 -3.78 19.75 -4.49
N PRO A 49 -5.06 20.21 -4.51
CA PRO A 49 -5.56 21.22 -3.58
C PRO A 49 -5.40 20.85 -2.10
N ALA A 50 -5.43 21.85 -1.22
CA ALA A 50 -5.40 21.63 0.23
C ALA A 50 -6.48 20.62 0.68
N GLY A 51 -6.10 19.67 1.53
CA GLY A 51 -6.97 18.58 1.98
C GLY A 51 -7.06 17.38 1.03
N GLN A 52 -6.37 17.42 -0.11
CA GLN A 52 -6.27 16.30 -1.05
C GLN A 52 -4.82 15.82 -1.15
N VAL A 53 -4.65 14.59 -1.64
CA VAL A 53 -3.36 13.96 -1.93
C VAL A 53 -3.44 13.30 -3.29
N LYS A 54 -2.33 13.28 -4.03
CA LYS A 54 -2.28 12.66 -5.35
C LYS A 54 -2.28 11.14 -5.16
N GLU A 55 -3.19 10.45 -5.82
CA GLU A 55 -3.25 9.00 -5.85
C GLU A 55 -2.91 8.48 -7.24
N VAL A 56 -1.91 7.61 -7.29
CA VAL A 56 -1.45 6.92 -8.50
C VAL A 56 -1.92 5.46 -8.42
N ARG A 57 -2.73 5.03 -9.40
CA ARG A 57 -3.30 3.68 -9.45
C ARG A 57 -2.82 2.92 -10.67
N GLY A 58 -2.49 1.64 -10.49
CA GLY A 58 -2.28 0.71 -11.60
C GLY A 58 -3.64 0.27 -12.15
N ALA A 59 -4.15 0.95 -13.18
CA ALA A 59 -5.55 0.83 -13.59
C ALA A 59 -5.83 -0.38 -14.50
N ARG A 60 -4.92 -0.68 -15.44
CA ARG A 60 -5.10 -1.77 -16.41
C ARG A 60 -3.78 -2.31 -16.93
N MET A 61 -3.78 -3.57 -17.35
CA MET A 61 -2.67 -4.15 -18.10
C MET A 61 -2.73 -3.69 -19.56
N THR A 62 -1.59 -3.35 -20.13
CA THR A 62 -1.40 -3.03 -21.54
C THR A 62 -0.23 -3.83 -22.10
N ASP A 63 -0.05 -3.83 -23.41
CA ASP A 63 1.06 -4.53 -24.08
C ASP A 63 2.45 -4.01 -23.67
N LYS A 64 2.50 -2.83 -23.04
CA LYS A 64 3.71 -2.19 -22.50
C LYS A 64 3.82 -2.30 -20.97
N GLY A 65 2.91 -3.04 -20.31
CA GLY A 65 2.85 -3.19 -18.86
C GLY A 65 1.66 -2.47 -18.21
N VAL A 66 1.75 -2.17 -16.92
CA VAL A 66 0.64 -1.59 -16.14
C VAL A 66 0.49 -0.09 -16.45
N ALA A 67 -0.68 0.29 -16.97
CA ALA A 67 -1.04 1.69 -17.17
C ALA A 67 -1.38 2.37 -15.84
N ARG A 68 -0.87 3.59 -15.66
CA ARG A 68 -1.07 4.41 -14.47
C ARG A 68 -2.20 5.41 -14.68
N THR A 69 -3.03 5.60 -13.67
CA THR A 69 -4.03 6.68 -13.62
C THR A 69 -3.78 7.53 -12.38
N ILE A 70 -3.92 8.84 -12.53
CA ILE A 70 -3.68 9.84 -11.49
C ILE A 70 -5.00 10.51 -11.13
N ALA A 71 -5.28 10.63 -9.84
CA ALA A 71 -6.41 11.41 -9.34
C ALA A 71 -6.06 12.10 -8.02
N CYS A 72 -6.58 13.30 -7.78
CA CYS A 72 -6.55 13.90 -6.45
C CYS A 72 -7.69 13.30 -5.61
N VAL A 73 -7.36 12.72 -4.47
CA VAL A 73 -8.32 12.12 -3.55
C VAL A 73 -8.27 12.82 -2.19
N PRO A 74 -9.37 12.84 -1.41
CA PRO A 74 -9.33 13.38 -0.05
C PRO A 74 -8.25 12.69 0.78
N ARG A 75 -7.48 13.47 1.53
CA ARG A 75 -6.41 12.96 2.40
C ARG A 75 -7.04 12.32 3.64
N PHE A 76 -7.28 11.01 3.60
CA PHE A 76 -7.74 10.26 4.77
C PHE A 76 -6.54 9.93 5.67
N GLY A 77 -6.26 10.78 6.65
CA GLY A 77 -5.36 10.44 7.75
C GLY A 77 -5.99 9.40 8.69
N PRO A 78 -5.20 8.71 9.54
CA PRO A 78 -5.76 7.88 10.59
C PRO A 78 -6.74 8.74 11.40
N LYS A 79 -7.99 8.28 11.53
CA LYS A 79 -9.00 8.94 12.38
C LYS A 79 -8.41 8.99 13.79
N SER A 80 -7.94 10.16 14.24
CA SER A 80 -7.68 10.35 15.67
C SER A 80 -9.02 10.15 16.36
N LYS A 81 -9.06 9.17 17.27
CA LYS A 81 -10.09 9.16 18.31
C LYS A 81 -9.71 10.15 19.40
#